data_AF-A0A1X7SDX0-F1
#
_entry.id   AF-A0A1X7SDX0-F1
#
_cell.length_a   1.000
_cell.length_b   1.000
_cell.length_c   1.000
_cell.angle_alpha   90.00
_cell.angle_beta   90.00
_cell.angle_gamma   90.00
#
_symmetry.space_group_name_H-M   'P 1'
#
loop_
_entity.id
_entity.type
_entity.pdbx_description
1 polymer ?
#
loop_
_entity_poly.entity_id
_entity_poly.type
_entity_poly.pdbx_seq_one_letter_code
_entity_poly.pdbx_strand_id
1 'polypeptide(L)' 'ESATSYLEREIFPVLLPGLEEMLHVASTTEKRKRFNSLDYLVEYLYKHNPRKDGRDEITLAKIPFVEEEWKKKS' A
#
# COMPACT_ATOMS: atom_id res chain seq x y z
N GLU A 1 2.15 11.21 24.91
CA GLU A 1 1.28 10.80 23.79
C GLU A 1 0.98 9.31 23.92
N SER A 2 -0.24 8.85 23.65
CA SER A 2 -0.57 7.41 23.68
C SER A 2 -0.32 6.77 22.32
N ALA A 3 -0.08 5.45 22.30
CA ALA A 3 0.03 4.70 21.05
C ALA A 3 -1.22 4.89 20.17
N THR A 4 -2.41 4.92 20.77
CA THR A 4 -3.67 5.18 20.06
C THR A 4 -3.67 6.55 19.38
N SER A 5 -3.31 7.61 20.11
CA SER A 5 -3.28 8.97 19.56
C SER A 5 -2.27 9.13 18.42
N TYR A 6 -1.14 8.43 18.49
CA TYR A 6 -0.18 8.37 17.39
C TYR A 6 -0.77 7.68 16.16
N LEU A 7 -1.40 6.50 16.34
CA LEU A 7 -2.00 5.76 15.23
C LEU A 7 -3.10 6.56 14.53
N GLU A 8 -3.99 7.19 15.31
CA GLU A 8 -5.08 8.02 14.80
C GLU A 8 -4.60 9.21 13.98
N ARG A 9 -3.48 9.83 14.39
CA ARG A 9 -2.95 11.01 13.70
C ARG A 9 -2.06 10.66 12.51
N GLU A 10 -1.21 9.65 12.65
CA GLU A 10 -0.09 9.44 11.71
C GLU A 10 -0.32 8.27 10.75
N ILE A 11 -1.11 7.26 11.14
CA ILE A 11 -1.21 6.00 10.41
C ILE A 11 -2.60 5.85 9.78
N PHE A 12 -3.67 5.97 10.58
CA PHE A 12 -5.04 5.74 10.13
C PHE A 12 -5.51 6.64 8.99
N PRO A 13 -5.10 7.92 8.87
CA PRO A 13 -5.52 8.77 7.76
C PRO A 13 -5.13 8.24 6.38
N VAL A 14 -4.10 7.39 6.31
CA VAL A 14 -3.64 6.76 5.06
C VAL A 14 -4.04 5.29 5.01
N LEU A 15 -3.90 4.57 6.12
CA LEU A 15 -4.12 3.13 6.17
C LEU A 15 -5.60 2.75 6.02
N LEU A 16 -6.53 3.48 6.66
CA LEU A 16 -7.95 3.12 6.61
C LEU A 16 -8.54 3.24 5.19
N PRO A 17 -8.33 4.34 4.45
CA PRO A 17 -8.76 4.41 3.04
C PRO A 17 -8.12 3.34 2.16
N GLY A 18 -6.82 3.06 2.38
CA GLY A 18 -6.13 2.00 1.63
C GLY A 18 -6.70 0.60 1.86
N LEU A 19 -7.10 0.29 3.10
CA LEU A 19 -7.77 -0.97 3.42
C LEU A 19 -9.17 -1.05 2.79
N GLU A 20 -9.93 0.04 2.82
CA GLU A 20 -11.26 0.11 2.20
C GLU A 20 -11.18 -0.13 0.69
N GLU A 21 -10.28 0.56 0.00
CA GLU A 21 -10.09 0.42 -1.45
C GLU A 21 -9.58 -0.98 -1.82
N MET A 22 -8.62 -1.50 -1.06
CA MET A 22 -8.12 -2.87 -1.23
C MET A 22 -9.26 -3.91 -1.11
N LEU A 23 -10.15 -3.75 -0.13
CA LEU A 23 -11.31 -4.63 0.03
C LEU A 23 -12.31 -4.48 -1.12
N HIS A 24 -12.53 -3.25 -1.59
CA HIS A 24 -13.38 -2.99 -2.75
C HIS A 24 -12.85 -3.70 -4.01
N VAL A 25 -11.57 -3.52 -4.32
CA VAL A 25 -10.91 -4.18 -5.46
C VAL A 25 -10.90 -5.70 -5.31
N ALA A 26 -10.63 -6.22 -4.12
CA ALA A 26 -10.70 -7.65 -3.84
C ALA A 26 -12.10 -8.23 -4.05
N SER A 27 -13.15 -7.44 -3.79
CA SER A 27 -14.55 -7.86 -3.95
C SER A 27 -15.00 -7.91 -5.41
N THR A 28 -14.49 -7.00 -6.24
CA THR A 28 -14.84 -6.88 -7.67
C THR A 28 -13.93 -7.71 -8.58
N THR A 29 -12.75 -8.12 -8.11
CA THR A 29 -11.85 -8.98 -8.88
C THR A 29 -12.39 -10.42 -8.94
N GLU A 30 -12.94 -10.79 -10.11
CA GLU A 30 -13.47 -12.15 -10.38
C GLU A 30 -12.43 -13.27 -10.15
N LYS A 31 -11.14 -12.92 -10.20
CA LYS A 31 -10.01 -13.83 -9.97
C LYS A 31 -9.39 -13.63 -8.58
N ARG A 32 -10.16 -13.90 -7.51
CA ARG A 32 -9.66 -13.88 -6.12
C ARG A 32 -8.29 -14.55 -5.92
N LYS A 33 -7.95 -15.59 -6.72
CA LYS A 33 -6.66 -16.28 -6.68
C LYS A 33 -5.45 -15.48 -7.23
N ARG A 34 -5.66 -14.36 -7.93
CA ARG A 34 -4.59 -13.53 -8.52
C ARG A 34 -4.39 -12.20 -7.80
N PHE A 35 -5.34 -11.78 -6.98
CA PHE A 35 -5.22 -10.53 -6.23
C PHE A 35 -4.37 -10.77 -4.98
N ASN A 36 -3.22 -10.10 -4.90
CA ASN A 36 -2.42 -10.04 -3.68
C ASN A 36 -2.75 -8.74 -2.95
N SER A 37 -3.45 -8.87 -1.83
CA SER A 37 -3.87 -7.74 -1.00
C SER A 37 -2.70 -6.99 -0.36
N LEU A 38 -1.64 -7.69 0.04
CA LEU A 38 -0.46 -7.07 0.62
C LEU A 38 0.30 -6.25 -0.42
N ASP A 39 0.48 -6.80 -1.62
CA ASP A 39 1.10 -6.10 -2.75
C ASP A 39 0.33 -4.82 -3.09
N TYR A 40 -1.00 -4.90 -3.14
CA TYR A 40 -1.87 -3.74 -3.33
C TYR A 40 -1.66 -2.68 -2.25
N LEU A 41 -1.71 -3.10 -0.98
CA LEU A 41 -1.62 -2.18 0.14
C LEU A 41 -0.24 -1.52 0.23
N VAL A 42 0.84 -2.24 -0.09
CA VAL A 42 2.19 -1.68 -0.16
C VAL A 42 2.28 -0.60 -1.23
N GLU A 43 1.74 -0.87 -2.43
CA GLU A 43 1.70 0.14 -3.50
C GLU A 43 0.88 1.37 -3.08
N TYR A 44 -0.32 1.16 -2.53
CA TYR A 44 -1.21 2.22 -2.07
C TYR A 44 -0.53 3.12 -1.02
N LEU A 45 0.04 2.52 0.04
CA LEU A 45 0.69 3.26 1.12
C LEU A 45 1.93 4.02 0.65
N TYR A 46 2.66 3.47 -0.33
CA TYR A 46 3.83 4.14 -0.88
C TYR A 46 3.47 5.37 -1.71
N LYS A 47 2.41 5.26 -2.52
CA LYS A 47 1.82 6.36 -3.33
C LYS A 47 1.30 7.48 -2.43
N HIS A 48 0.47 7.13 -1.46
CA HIS A 48 -0.28 8.08 -0.63
C HIS A 48 0.48 8.50 0.63
N ASN A 49 1.81 8.45 0.63
CA ASN A 49 2.59 8.91 1.77
C ASN A 49 2.56 10.45 1.84
N PRO A 50 1.91 11.07 2.85
CA PRO A 50 1.73 12.52 2.91
C PRO A 50 3.04 13.30 3.09
N ARG A 51 4.16 12.60 3.35
CA ARG A 51 5.50 13.19 3.50
C ARG A 51 6.31 13.19 2.21
N LYS A 52 5.76 12.67 1.10
CA LYS A 52 6.48 12.46 -0.17
C LYS A 52 5.55 12.71 -1.35
N ASP A 53 5.92 13.68 -2.19
CA ASP A 53 5.20 13.99 -3.42
C ASP A 53 5.73 13.20 -4.63
N GLY A 54 4.99 13.24 -5.74
CA GLY A 54 5.43 12.74 -7.05
C GLY A 54 5.47 11.22 -7.16
N ARG A 55 4.60 10.51 -6.45
CA ARG A 55 4.55 9.04 -6.43
C ARG A 55 3.30 8.44 -7.05
N ASP A 56 2.37 9.25 -7.53
CA ASP A 56 1.04 8.82 -7.97
C ASP A 56 1.10 7.74 -9.07
N GLU A 57 2.11 7.81 -9.94
CA GLU A 57 2.28 6.89 -11.08
C GLU A 57 3.22 5.70 -10.80
N ILE A 58 3.75 5.54 -9.59
CA ILE A 58 4.65 4.42 -9.30
C ILE A 58 3.90 3.09 -9.31
N THR A 59 4.55 2.01 -9.74
CA THR A 59 4.03 0.65 -9.58
C THR A 59 4.81 -0.08 -8.51
N LEU A 60 4.22 -1.14 -7.93
CA LEU A 60 4.86 -1.97 -6.92
C LEU A 60 6.29 -2.40 -7.31
N ALA A 61 6.48 -2.79 -8.57
CA ALA A 61 7.76 -3.22 -9.12
C ALA A 61 8.85 -2.13 -9.13
N LYS A 62 8.45 -0.86 -9.06
CA LYS A 62 9.35 0.31 -9.07
C LYS A 62 9.59 0.89 -7.68
N ILE A 63 8.95 0.34 -6.65
CA ILE A 63 9.26 0.71 -5.27
C ILE A 63 10.68 0.20 -4.94
N PRO A 64 11.60 1.05 -4.45
CA PRO A 64 13.01 0.68 -4.31
C PRO A 64 13.25 -0.61 -3.51
N PHE A 65 12.63 -0.74 -2.33
CA PHE A 65 12.80 -1.92 -1.50
C PHE A 65 12.15 -3.18 -2.11
N VAL A 66 11.12 -3.03 -2.95
CA VAL A 66 10.51 -4.18 -3.66
C VAL A 66 11.43 -4.62 -4.79
N GLU A 67 11.93 -3.67 -5.57
CA GLU A 67 12.83 -3.93 -6.69
C GLU A 67 14.11 -4.63 -6.21
N GLU A 68 14.70 -4.15 -5.11
CA GLU A 68 15.87 -4.77 -4.49
C GLU A 68 15.61 -6.22 -4.05
N GLU A 69 14.49 -6.48 -3.36
CA GLU A 69 14.16 -7.82 -2.89
C GLU A 69 13.86 -8.79 -4.04
N TRP A 70 13.27 -8.33 -5.13
CA TRP A 70 13.05 -9.16 -6.31
C TRP A 70 14.33 -9.44 -7.09
N LYS A 71 15.27 -8.48 -7.16
CA LYS A 71 16.59 -8.70 -7.77
C LYS A 71 17.41 -9.75 -7.02
N LYS A 72 17.31 -9.80 -5.68
CA LYS A 72 18.00 -10.82 -4.85
C LYS A 72 17.48 -12.24 -5.07
N LYS A 73 16.23 -12.39 -5.52
CA LYS A 73 15.58 -13.69 -5.74
C LYS A 73 15.68 -14.19 -7.18
N SER A 74 16.22 -13.37 -8.08
CA SER A 74 16.53 -13.71 -9.48
C SER A 74 17.94 -14.30 -9.61
#